data_AF-A0A0S9KQW4-F1
#
_entry.id   AF-A0A0S9KQW4-F1
#
_cell.length_a   1.000
_cell.length_b   1.000
_cell.length_c   1.000
_cell.angle_alpha   90.00
_cell.angle_beta   90.00
_cell.angle_gamma   90.00
#
_symmetry.space_group_name_H-M   'P 1'
#
loop_
_entity.id
_entity.type
_entity.pdbx_description
1 polymer ?
#
loop_
_entity_poly.entity_id
_entity_poly.type
_entity_poly.pdbx_seq_one_letter_code
_entity_poly.pdbx_strand_id
1 'polypeptide(L)'
;MQKVLSPIQVPTESEFGAGISLLVPFVEQLSATQPTQKFVVIIDEFDDLDAAFYTGERGRQFIKGLRSASEAGLTFFFIGSERMDAIFSRHQADLNKWTNVRLDRIDSAADCRNLIEAPVGGAIEFDPEAIEFITGYTSGNPFFINNFCYQIFDRCLQEHRTFVDANDTSAIRQQLLRSLGATNFSHFWEDNPVLDATQKRQDAAENCIALSCISALGGRYEGIDELLEAQESLPIDAQDRAQGSVLRRACARLLQRGVLEQRKDGDGLVVGLQIFREWLGENARAQLLPIWCNLLEAERAARPGEDELPASEDTADTGFPISEDDMLIVAQRLIYCGRQKDVAEIKSWLRQFDDDSRIEIAFLLLQRMADKGFINEGMRGVQLEKVEQMILARRNGVGHGIWKIVKGRRDNLAIGYLDAEHKSGATMARELKSRVLPGKCVPAAELGQWMRTHLEADAMVAIVDDFSGTGETMLKGLRKFKAAVGAETWGRYAGEGRIAVFIMFSFPEALGAMRCEFPDIDIHSATVFGDELRSCNDQAGIFPTEDERAFAQDVVQQIGRELVPSSPLGHGAMGALVIFHNTVPNNTLPIFWSGGSVQERPWKPLFPRP
;
A
#
# COMPACT_ATOMS: atom_id res chain seq x y z
N MET A 1 24.20 -11.41 17.01
CA MET A 1 25.44 -10.96 16.35
C MET A 1 26.10 -9.89 17.20
N GLN A 2 27.28 -10.15 17.76
CA GLN A 2 28.10 -9.10 18.37
C GLN A 2 28.51 -8.12 17.26
N LYS A 3 28.19 -6.83 17.41
CA LYS A 3 28.74 -5.77 16.56
C LYS A 3 30.25 -5.74 16.80
N VAL A 4 31.02 -6.35 15.90
CA VAL A 4 32.46 -6.15 15.83
C VAL A 4 32.66 -4.69 15.43
N LEU A 5 33.07 -3.85 16.39
CA LEU A 5 33.49 -2.49 16.13
C LEU A 5 34.79 -2.55 15.32
N SER A 6 34.66 -2.54 13.99
CA SER A 6 35.81 -2.31 13.11
C SER A 6 36.28 -0.86 13.28
N PRO A 7 37.60 -0.60 13.31
CA PRO A 7 38.18 0.75 13.39
C PRO A 7 38.02 1.56 12.10
N ILE A 8 37.19 1.09 11.17
CA ILE A 8 37.02 1.67 9.84
C ILE A 8 35.92 2.71 9.93
N GLN A 9 36.27 3.95 9.66
CA GLN A 9 35.32 5.05 9.58
C GLN A 9 34.44 4.83 8.36
N VAL A 10 33.14 4.62 8.61
CA VAL A 10 32.15 4.48 7.53
C VAL A 10 31.97 5.86 6.91
N PRO A 11 32.09 6.01 5.57
CA PRO A 11 31.88 7.29 4.94
C PRO A 11 30.44 7.76 5.13
N THR A 12 30.28 9.05 5.38
CA THR A 12 28.99 9.75 5.49
C THR A 12 28.34 9.90 4.11
N GLU A 13 27.02 10.10 4.07
CA GLU A 13 26.26 10.30 2.83
C GLU A 13 26.84 11.46 1.99
N SER A 14 27.28 12.54 2.66
CA SER A 14 27.97 13.67 2.03
C SER A 14 29.32 13.31 1.38
N GLU A 15 29.99 12.27 1.85
CA GLU A 15 31.26 11.79 1.31
C GLU A 15 31.08 10.83 0.11
N PHE A 16 29.89 10.23 -0.06
CA PHE A 16 29.57 9.38 -1.21
C PHE A 16 29.16 10.16 -2.47
N GLY A 17 28.71 11.42 -2.32
CA GLY A 17 28.37 12.28 -3.46
C GLY A 17 27.34 11.67 -4.43
N ALA A 18 27.43 12.00 -5.72
CA ALA A 18 26.45 11.60 -6.74
C ALA A 18 26.73 10.25 -7.44
N GLY A 19 27.66 9.41 -6.93
CA GLY A 19 28.05 8.18 -7.64
C GLY A 19 28.68 7.10 -6.78
N ILE A 20 28.48 5.84 -7.19
CA ILE A 20 28.94 4.65 -6.44
C ILE A 20 30.45 4.38 -6.57
N SER A 21 31.18 5.16 -7.38
CA SER A 21 32.62 5.00 -7.59
C SER A 21 33.45 5.24 -6.32
N LEU A 22 32.95 6.05 -5.38
CA LEU A 22 33.59 6.30 -4.09
C LEU A 22 33.43 5.13 -3.10
N LEU A 23 32.64 4.11 -3.46
CA LEU A 23 32.60 2.84 -2.74
C LEU A 23 33.89 2.03 -2.92
N VAL A 24 34.60 2.23 -4.04
CA VAL A 24 35.81 1.45 -4.38
C VAL A 24 36.94 1.66 -3.36
N PRO A 25 37.39 2.89 -3.03
CA PRO A 25 38.44 3.11 -2.04
C PRO A 25 38.09 2.58 -0.65
N PHE A 26 36.81 2.67 -0.27
CA PHE A 26 36.32 2.14 1.00
C PHE A 26 36.40 0.60 1.03
N VAL A 27 35.98 -0.08 -0.04
CA VAL A 27 36.06 -1.54 -0.15
C VAL A 27 37.51 -2.03 -0.17
N GLU A 28 38.42 -1.29 -0.81
CA GLU A 28 39.86 -1.60 -0.78
C GLU A 28 40.41 -1.52 0.65
N GLN A 29 40.06 -0.47 1.41
CA GLN A 29 40.45 -0.32 2.81
C GLN A 29 39.84 -1.43 3.69
N LEU A 30 38.57 -1.77 3.45
CA LEU A 30 37.85 -2.85 4.13
C LEU A 30 38.55 -4.20 3.92
N SER A 31 38.90 -4.50 2.68
CA SER A 31 39.59 -5.73 2.27
C SER A 31 41.02 -5.81 2.81
N ALA A 32 41.74 -4.67 2.87
CA ALA A 32 43.08 -4.59 3.45
C ALA A 32 43.06 -4.81 4.98
N THR A 33 42.04 -4.31 5.66
CA THR A 33 41.91 -4.41 7.13
C THR A 33 41.44 -5.80 7.55
N GLN A 34 40.68 -6.51 6.71
CA GLN A 34 40.14 -7.84 6.99
C GLN A 34 40.44 -8.85 5.86
N PRO A 35 41.72 -9.24 5.66
CA PRO A 35 42.14 -10.02 4.50
C PRO A 35 41.59 -11.45 4.46
N THR A 36 41.10 -11.97 5.59
CA THR A 36 40.52 -13.32 5.70
C THR A 36 39.01 -13.36 5.51
N GLN A 37 38.34 -12.21 5.48
CA GLN A 37 36.88 -12.13 5.31
C GLN A 37 36.52 -11.83 3.86
N LYS A 38 35.35 -12.30 3.45
CA LYS A 38 34.74 -12.01 2.15
C LYS A 38 33.48 -11.19 2.39
N PHE A 39 33.32 -10.12 1.61
CA PHE A 39 32.19 -9.21 1.74
C PHE A 39 31.19 -9.49 0.63
N VAL A 40 29.96 -9.78 1.04
CA VAL A 40 28.86 -10.11 0.13
C VAL A 40 27.77 -9.06 0.29
N VAL A 41 27.29 -8.53 -0.84
CA VAL A 41 26.13 -7.65 -0.91
C VAL A 41 25.06 -8.34 -1.73
N ILE A 42 23.90 -8.55 -1.12
CA ILE A 42 22.73 -9.11 -1.76
C ILE A 42 21.77 -7.96 -1.99
N ILE A 43 21.36 -7.76 -3.24
CA ILE A 43 20.34 -6.79 -3.61
C ILE A 43 19.17 -7.59 -4.14
N ASP A 44 18.12 -7.65 -3.33
CA ASP A 44 16.85 -8.23 -3.72
C ASP A 44 16.03 -7.23 -4.55
N GLU A 45 15.16 -7.74 -5.41
CA GLU A 45 14.32 -6.93 -6.32
C GLU A 45 15.13 -5.87 -7.10
N PHE A 46 16.32 -6.24 -7.58
CA PHE A 46 17.21 -5.31 -8.28
C PHE A 46 16.46 -4.63 -9.43
N ASP A 47 15.75 -5.37 -10.26
CA ASP A 47 15.02 -4.86 -11.42
C ASP A 47 13.86 -3.88 -11.11
N ASP A 48 13.50 -3.68 -9.84
CA ASP A 48 12.54 -2.67 -9.40
C ASP A 48 13.15 -1.29 -9.12
N LEU A 49 14.47 -1.15 -9.25
CA LEU A 49 15.08 0.18 -9.29
C LEU A 49 14.55 1.00 -10.49
N ASP A 50 14.58 2.32 -10.34
CA ASP A 50 14.18 3.27 -11.39
C ASP A 50 14.87 2.95 -12.73
N ALA A 51 14.14 3.03 -13.83
CA ALA A 51 14.65 2.77 -15.17
C ALA A 51 15.88 3.63 -15.52
N ALA A 52 16.07 4.79 -14.90
CA ALA A 52 17.27 5.62 -15.04
C ALA A 52 18.56 4.96 -14.52
N PHE A 53 18.46 3.95 -13.64
CA PHE A 53 19.60 3.11 -13.23
C PHE A 53 19.94 2.01 -14.26
N TYR A 54 19.03 1.75 -15.21
CA TYR A 54 19.20 0.76 -16.27
C TYR A 54 19.38 1.36 -17.65
N THR A 55 19.06 2.63 -17.82
CA THR A 55 18.99 3.29 -19.12
C THR A 55 19.78 4.59 -19.13
N GLY A 56 20.15 5.04 -20.33
CA GLY A 56 20.94 6.26 -20.51
C GLY A 56 22.36 6.19 -19.93
N GLU A 57 23.01 7.35 -19.87
CA GLU A 57 24.39 7.49 -19.39
C GLU A 57 24.50 7.23 -17.88
N ARG A 58 23.46 7.59 -17.10
CA ARG A 58 23.40 7.36 -15.65
C ARG A 58 23.43 5.86 -15.31
N GLY A 59 22.59 5.06 -15.97
CA GLY A 59 22.59 3.62 -15.75
C GLY A 59 23.92 2.96 -16.12
N ARG A 60 24.54 3.40 -17.23
CA ARG A 60 25.89 2.92 -17.62
C ARG A 60 26.94 3.21 -16.55
N GLN A 61 26.93 4.40 -15.97
CA GLN A 61 27.86 4.77 -14.90
C GLN A 61 27.61 3.98 -13.61
N PHE A 62 26.35 3.74 -13.27
CA PHE A 62 25.95 2.94 -12.11
C PHE A 62 26.46 1.49 -12.23
N ILE A 63 26.16 0.80 -13.33
CA ILE A 63 26.61 -0.57 -13.59
C ILE A 63 28.14 -0.67 -13.60
N LYS A 64 28.82 0.29 -14.24
CA LYS A 64 30.28 0.34 -14.23
C LYS A 64 30.85 0.50 -12.81
N GLY A 65 30.19 1.29 -11.96
CA GLY A 65 30.59 1.44 -10.57
C GLY A 65 30.42 0.15 -9.75
N LEU A 66 29.32 -0.60 -9.94
CA LEU A 66 29.15 -1.94 -9.34
C LEU A 66 30.24 -2.90 -9.77
N ARG A 67 30.61 -2.87 -11.07
CA ARG A 67 31.71 -3.68 -11.59
C ARG A 67 33.04 -3.35 -10.90
N SER A 68 33.38 -2.06 -10.79
CA SER A 68 34.61 -1.63 -10.12
C SER A 68 34.62 -1.99 -8.63
N ALA A 69 33.49 -1.87 -7.93
CA ALA A 69 33.35 -2.32 -6.54
C ALA A 69 33.55 -3.84 -6.41
N SER A 70 33.08 -4.61 -7.39
CA SER A 70 33.28 -6.05 -7.40
C SER A 70 34.75 -6.44 -7.61
N GLU A 71 35.43 -5.75 -8.52
CA GLU A 71 36.88 -5.93 -8.75
C GLU A 71 37.73 -5.57 -7.52
N ALA A 72 37.26 -4.63 -6.69
CA ALA A 72 37.91 -4.23 -5.45
C ALA A 72 37.78 -5.25 -4.31
N GLY A 73 36.94 -6.28 -4.46
CA GLY A 73 36.81 -7.37 -3.49
C GLY A 73 35.40 -7.62 -2.96
N LEU A 74 34.39 -6.87 -3.44
CA LEU A 74 32.99 -7.10 -3.09
C LEU A 74 32.36 -8.19 -3.99
N THR A 75 31.57 -9.09 -3.41
CA THR A 75 30.76 -10.04 -4.18
C THR A 75 29.31 -9.61 -4.16
N PHE A 76 28.70 -9.45 -5.34
CA PHE A 76 27.29 -9.10 -5.46
C PHE A 76 26.44 -10.32 -5.81
N PHE A 77 25.26 -10.40 -5.20
CA PHE A 77 24.15 -11.24 -5.65
C PHE A 77 22.98 -10.32 -5.99
N PHE A 78 22.62 -10.26 -7.26
CA PHE A 78 21.43 -9.55 -7.70
C PHE A 78 20.31 -10.57 -7.87
N ILE A 79 19.22 -10.35 -7.16
CA ILE A 79 18.01 -11.13 -7.26
C ILE A 79 16.97 -10.21 -7.90
N GLY A 80 16.21 -10.74 -8.84
CA GLY A 80 15.22 -9.96 -9.57
C GLY A 80 14.36 -10.85 -10.47
N SER A 81 13.35 -10.25 -11.10
CA SER A 81 12.45 -10.96 -12.00
C SER A 81 13.11 -11.25 -13.37
N GLU A 82 12.31 -11.74 -14.31
CA GLU A 82 12.67 -11.90 -15.73
C GLU A 82 13.16 -10.61 -16.42
N ARG A 83 12.91 -9.42 -15.84
CA ARG A 83 13.46 -8.13 -16.32
C ARG A 83 14.98 -8.06 -16.24
N MET A 84 15.60 -8.89 -15.39
CA MET A 84 17.05 -8.99 -15.28
C MET A 84 17.69 -9.35 -16.62
N ASP A 85 17.08 -10.23 -17.42
CA ASP A 85 17.64 -10.63 -18.72
C ASP A 85 17.74 -9.44 -19.70
N ALA A 86 16.77 -8.51 -19.65
CA ALA A 86 16.79 -7.29 -20.45
C ALA A 86 17.89 -6.32 -19.98
N ILE A 87 18.09 -6.20 -18.66
CA ILE A 87 19.16 -5.38 -18.06
C ILE A 87 20.53 -5.96 -18.44
N PHE A 88 20.71 -7.27 -18.32
CA PHE A 88 21.94 -7.97 -18.70
C PHE A 88 22.26 -7.82 -20.19
N SER A 89 21.25 -7.98 -21.05
CA SER A 89 21.43 -7.83 -22.51
C SER A 89 21.86 -6.41 -22.88
N ARG A 90 21.34 -5.39 -22.18
CA ARG A 90 21.64 -3.98 -22.44
C ARG A 90 23.04 -3.56 -21.97
N HIS A 91 23.55 -4.17 -20.90
CA HIS A 91 24.85 -3.87 -20.29
C HIS A 91 25.86 -5.02 -20.41
N GLN A 92 25.72 -5.86 -21.43
CA GLN A 92 26.48 -7.10 -21.58
C GLN A 92 28.00 -6.91 -21.50
N ALA A 93 28.51 -5.79 -22.02
CA ALA A 93 29.95 -5.46 -21.99
C ALA A 93 30.50 -5.26 -20.56
N ASP A 94 29.70 -4.66 -19.68
CA ASP A 94 30.09 -4.35 -18.30
C ASP A 94 29.76 -5.51 -17.34
N LEU A 95 28.72 -6.30 -17.65
CA LEU A 95 28.20 -7.39 -16.81
C LEU A 95 28.75 -8.79 -17.16
N ASN A 96 29.65 -8.89 -18.12
CA ASN A 96 30.21 -10.16 -18.61
C ASN A 96 30.95 -11.02 -17.56
N LYS A 97 31.25 -10.48 -16.38
CA LYS A 97 31.90 -11.21 -15.28
C LYS A 97 30.92 -11.86 -14.30
N TRP A 98 29.63 -11.57 -14.40
CA TRP A 98 28.62 -12.12 -13.49
C TRP A 98 28.01 -13.40 -14.07
N THR A 99 27.77 -14.37 -13.19
CA THR A 99 27.10 -15.62 -13.54
C THR A 99 25.60 -15.44 -13.37
N ASN A 100 24.84 -15.61 -14.45
CA ASN A 100 23.38 -15.65 -14.37
C ASN A 100 22.94 -17.07 -13.95
N VAL A 101 22.14 -17.16 -12.89
CA VAL A 101 21.53 -18.40 -12.42
C VAL A 101 20.02 -18.20 -12.45
N ARG A 102 19.36 -18.84 -13.40
CA ARG A 102 17.91 -18.85 -13.48
C ARG A 102 17.35 -19.88 -12.50
N LEU A 103 16.48 -19.43 -11.61
CA LEU A 103 15.67 -20.28 -10.74
C LEU A 103 14.28 -20.43 -11.34
N ASP A 104 13.80 -21.67 -11.41
CA ASP A 104 12.48 -22.00 -11.94
C ASP A 104 11.83 -23.04 -11.00
N ARG A 105 10.78 -23.71 -11.47
CA ARG A 105 10.10 -24.80 -10.76
C ARG A 105 11.06 -25.94 -10.42
N ILE A 106 10.72 -26.72 -9.39
CA ILE A 106 11.48 -27.92 -9.02
C ILE A 106 11.08 -29.05 -9.98
N ASP A 107 11.99 -29.46 -10.85
CA ASP A 107 11.78 -30.59 -11.76
C ASP A 107 11.90 -31.95 -11.05
N SER A 108 12.71 -32.00 -9.99
CA SER A 108 13.00 -33.21 -9.23
C SER A 108 11.81 -33.60 -8.36
N ALA A 109 11.13 -34.68 -8.72
CA ALA A 109 10.04 -35.24 -7.91
C ALA A 109 10.50 -35.60 -6.49
N ALA A 110 11.76 -35.99 -6.32
CA ALA A 110 12.35 -36.29 -5.00
C ALA A 110 12.49 -35.01 -4.15
N ASP A 111 12.89 -33.89 -4.75
CA ASP A 111 13.03 -32.62 -4.03
C ASP A 111 11.66 -32.01 -3.70
N CYS A 112 10.67 -32.15 -4.60
CA CYS A 112 9.27 -31.82 -4.32
C CYS A 112 8.72 -32.64 -3.14
N ARG A 113 8.93 -33.96 -3.15
CA ARG A 113 8.56 -34.84 -2.03
C ARG A 113 9.23 -34.39 -0.73
N ASN A 114 10.54 -34.14 -0.77
CA ASN A 114 11.28 -33.69 0.41
C ASN A 114 10.75 -32.36 0.95
N LEU A 115 10.39 -31.42 0.07
CA LEU A 115 9.80 -30.13 0.47
C LEU A 115 8.45 -30.30 1.19
N ILE A 116 7.68 -31.33 0.83
CA ILE A 116 6.36 -31.63 1.41
C ILE A 116 6.51 -32.40 2.74
N GLU A 117 7.30 -33.47 2.75
CA GLU A 117 7.34 -34.42 3.88
C GLU A 117 8.33 -34.00 4.98
N ALA A 118 9.52 -33.50 4.64
CA ALA A 118 10.57 -33.26 5.62
C ALA A 118 10.19 -32.25 6.72
N PRO A 119 9.49 -31.13 6.45
CA PRO A 119 9.12 -30.17 7.48
C PRO A 119 8.18 -30.71 8.57
N VAL A 120 7.40 -31.75 8.27
CA VAL A 120 6.41 -32.35 9.18
C VAL A 120 6.72 -33.79 9.54
N GLY A 121 7.95 -34.25 9.25
CA GLY A 121 8.42 -35.59 9.53
C GLY A 121 8.20 -35.98 10.99
N GLY A 122 7.53 -37.11 11.20
CA GLY A 122 7.19 -37.62 12.54
C GLY A 122 5.95 -36.99 13.18
N ALA A 123 5.29 -36.04 12.53
CA ALA A 123 4.03 -35.44 12.99
C ALA A 123 2.86 -35.70 12.04
N ILE A 124 3.08 -35.57 10.72
CA ILE A 124 2.06 -35.79 9.69
C ILE A 124 2.62 -36.69 8.60
N GLU A 125 1.85 -37.69 8.20
CA GLU A 125 2.15 -38.62 7.12
C GLU A 125 1.26 -38.33 5.90
N PHE A 126 1.83 -38.41 4.71
CA PHE A 126 1.12 -38.21 3.45
C PHE A 126 0.99 -39.52 2.67
N ASP A 127 -0.18 -39.72 2.07
CA ASP A 127 -0.33 -40.74 1.03
C ASP A 127 0.55 -40.37 -0.20
N PRO A 128 1.25 -41.35 -0.82
CA PRO A 128 2.00 -41.11 -2.06
C PRO A 128 1.18 -40.43 -3.16
N GLU A 129 -0.10 -40.78 -3.33
CA GLU A 129 -1.00 -40.16 -4.32
C GLU A 129 -1.26 -38.68 -3.98
N ALA A 130 -1.32 -38.32 -2.69
CA ALA A 130 -1.48 -36.94 -2.26
C ALA A 130 -0.24 -36.10 -2.61
N ILE A 131 0.96 -36.65 -2.47
CA ILE A 131 2.23 -35.98 -2.85
C ILE A 131 2.30 -35.77 -4.36
N GLU A 132 1.97 -36.80 -5.13
CA GLU A 132 1.91 -36.73 -6.59
C GLU A 132 0.89 -35.69 -7.05
N PHE A 133 -0.29 -35.65 -6.39
CA PHE A 133 -1.31 -34.65 -6.67
C PHE A 133 -0.81 -33.23 -6.39
N ILE A 134 -0.25 -32.96 -5.21
CA ILE A 134 0.25 -31.63 -4.83
C ILE A 134 1.32 -31.19 -5.82
N THR A 135 2.29 -32.07 -6.10
CA THR A 135 3.40 -31.79 -7.02
C THR A 135 2.90 -31.50 -8.44
N GLY A 136 1.94 -32.29 -8.94
CA GLY A 136 1.35 -32.09 -10.26
C GLY A 136 0.49 -30.83 -10.35
N TYR A 137 -0.36 -30.58 -9.34
CA TYR A 137 -1.28 -29.45 -9.30
C TYR A 137 -0.57 -28.09 -9.24
N THR A 138 0.56 -28.05 -8.54
CA THR A 138 1.44 -26.87 -8.39
C THR A 138 2.56 -26.83 -9.42
N SER A 139 2.67 -27.85 -10.27
CA SER A 139 3.72 -28.03 -11.28
C SER A 139 5.14 -27.91 -10.71
N GLY A 140 5.36 -28.33 -9.46
CA GLY A 140 6.67 -28.22 -8.80
C GLY A 140 7.05 -26.82 -8.33
N ASN A 141 6.12 -25.85 -8.33
CA ASN A 141 6.41 -24.49 -7.86
C ASN A 141 6.46 -24.42 -6.32
N PRO A 142 7.60 -24.05 -5.70
CA PRO A 142 7.77 -24.07 -4.25
C PRO A 142 6.78 -23.18 -3.48
N PHE A 143 6.43 -22.02 -4.04
CA PHE A 143 5.48 -21.10 -3.40
C PHE A 143 4.08 -21.73 -3.31
N PHE A 144 3.60 -22.31 -4.41
CA PHE A 144 2.28 -22.97 -4.41
C PHE A 144 2.28 -24.27 -3.62
N ILE A 145 3.38 -25.06 -3.63
CA ILE A 145 3.54 -26.24 -2.77
C ILE A 145 3.40 -25.84 -1.30
N ASN A 146 4.18 -24.85 -0.84
CA ASN A 146 4.14 -24.41 0.54
C ASN A 146 2.77 -23.88 0.96
N ASN A 147 2.12 -23.07 0.11
CA ASN A 147 0.77 -22.58 0.39
C ASN A 147 -0.24 -23.73 0.50
N PHE A 148 -0.15 -24.73 -0.39
CA PHE A 148 -1.03 -25.90 -0.33
C PHE A 148 -0.79 -26.71 0.94
N CYS A 149 0.47 -27.01 1.26
CA CYS A 149 0.86 -27.75 2.45
C CYS A 149 0.50 -27.03 3.75
N TYR A 150 0.59 -25.69 3.78
CA TYR A 150 0.16 -24.90 4.93
C TYR A 150 -1.33 -25.05 5.22
N GLN A 151 -2.17 -25.04 4.18
CA GLN A 151 -3.62 -25.26 4.32
C GLN A 151 -3.94 -26.69 4.78
N ILE A 152 -3.20 -27.69 4.29
CA ILE A 152 -3.29 -29.06 4.80
C ILE A 152 -2.92 -29.11 6.28
N PHE A 153 -1.81 -28.49 6.67
CA PHE A 153 -1.34 -28.46 8.05
C PHE A 153 -2.38 -27.84 9.00
N ASP A 154 -2.94 -26.68 8.64
CA ASP A 154 -3.97 -26.00 9.44
C ASP A 154 -5.22 -26.88 9.61
N ARG A 155 -5.65 -27.56 8.54
CA ARG A 155 -6.75 -28.52 8.61
C ARG A 155 -6.43 -29.72 9.50
N CYS A 156 -5.25 -30.33 9.37
CA CYS A 156 -4.80 -31.43 10.22
C CYS A 156 -4.78 -31.03 11.70
N LEU A 157 -4.35 -29.80 12.00
CA LEU A 157 -4.34 -29.25 13.36
C LEU A 157 -5.76 -29.09 13.92
N GLN A 158 -6.70 -28.57 13.11
CA GLN A 158 -8.10 -28.36 13.49
C GLN A 158 -8.87 -29.68 13.69
N GLU A 159 -8.62 -30.67 12.83
CA GLU A 159 -9.28 -31.98 12.88
C GLU A 159 -8.56 -32.98 13.81
N HIS A 160 -7.41 -32.60 14.38
CA HIS A 160 -6.52 -33.47 15.16
C HIS A 160 -6.14 -34.76 14.41
N ARG A 161 -5.81 -34.63 13.13
CA ARG A 161 -5.41 -35.73 12.24
C ARG A 161 -3.94 -35.65 11.91
N THR A 162 -3.32 -36.81 11.69
CA THR A 162 -1.90 -36.98 11.37
C THR A 162 -1.66 -37.69 10.04
N PHE A 163 -2.71 -37.97 9.27
CA PHE A 163 -2.63 -38.65 7.97
C PHE A 163 -3.44 -37.89 6.92
N VAL A 164 -2.81 -37.61 5.77
CA VAL A 164 -3.36 -36.84 4.65
C VAL A 164 -3.59 -37.77 3.46
N ASP A 165 -4.82 -37.84 2.99
CA ASP A 165 -5.23 -38.66 1.83
C ASP A 165 -5.66 -37.80 0.61
N ALA A 166 -6.11 -38.46 -0.46
CA ALA A 166 -6.60 -37.79 -1.67
C ALA A 166 -7.89 -36.96 -1.44
N ASN A 167 -8.69 -37.26 -0.43
CA ASN A 167 -9.88 -36.47 -0.12
C ASN A 167 -9.47 -35.14 0.52
N ASP A 168 -8.46 -35.16 1.39
CA ASP A 168 -7.91 -33.96 2.01
C ASP A 168 -7.35 -33.00 0.96
N THR A 169 -6.58 -33.51 -0.02
CA THR A 169 -6.05 -32.67 -1.10
C THR A 169 -7.15 -32.10 -2.01
N SER A 170 -8.20 -32.88 -2.31
CA SER A 170 -9.35 -32.39 -3.08
C SER A 170 -10.10 -31.25 -2.36
N ALA A 171 -10.30 -31.38 -1.04
CA ALA A 171 -10.94 -30.35 -0.24
C ALA A 171 -10.09 -29.07 -0.15
N ILE A 172 -8.77 -29.22 0.06
CA ILE A 172 -7.84 -28.08 0.13
C ILE A 172 -7.72 -27.38 -1.21
N ARG A 173 -7.76 -28.10 -2.34
CA ARG A 173 -7.75 -27.48 -3.69
C ARG A 173 -8.85 -26.42 -3.83
N GLN A 174 -10.08 -26.73 -3.44
CA GLN A 174 -11.20 -25.78 -3.52
C GLN A 174 -11.03 -24.59 -2.57
N GLN A 175 -10.55 -24.84 -1.36
CA GLN A 175 -10.29 -23.80 -0.36
C GLN A 175 -9.17 -22.86 -0.81
N LEU A 176 -8.07 -23.42 -1.30
CA LEU A 176 -6.90 -22.69 -1.76
C LEU A 176 -7.26 -21.79 -2.95
N LEU A 177 -7.97 -22.31 -3.95
CA LEU A 177 -8.45 -21.51 -5.10
C LEU A 177 -9.23 -20.26 -4.68
N ARG A 178 -10.09 -20.37 -3.67
CA ARG A 178 -10.87 -19.23 -3.14
C ARG A 178 -10.04 -18.24 -2.32
N SER A 179 -8.98 -18.72 -1.67
CA SER A 179 -8.09 -17.88 -0.87
C SER A 179 -7.09 -17.10 -1.72
N LEU A 180 -6.73 -17.62 -2.90
CA LEU A 180 -5.75 -17.01 -3.79
C LEU A 180 -6.38 -15.83 -4.55
N GLY A 181 -5.94 -14.61 -4.22
CA GLY A 181 -6.25 -13.41 -4.98
C GLY A 181 -5.38 -13.22 -6.22
N ALA A 182 -5.72 -12.21 -7.04
CA ALA A 182 -5.01 -11.87 -8.27
C ALA A 182 -3.53 -11.53 -8.06
N THR A 183 -3.16 -10.96 -6.91
CA THR A 183 -1.77 -10.63 -6.57
C THR A 183 -0.84 -11.84 -6.61
N ASN A 184 -1.34 -13.04 -6.23
CA ASN A 184 -0.54 -14.28 -6.25
C ASN A 184 -0.18 -14.75 -7.66
N PHE A 185 -0.89 -14.27 -8.67
CA PHE A 185 -0.70 -14.66 -10.07
C PHE A 185 -0.28 -13.49 -10.97
N SER A 186 -0.28 -12.25 -10.44
CA SER A 186 0.01 -11.01 -11.17
C SER A 186 1.23 -11.07 -12.07
N HIS A 187 2.33 -11.61 -11.53
CA HIS A 187 3.57 -11.85 -12.28
C HIS A 187 3.37 -12.61 -13.60
N PHE A 188 2.38 -13.50 -13.73
CA PHE A 188 2.12 -14.22 -14.99
C PHE A 188 1.65 -13.31 -16.14
N TRP A 189 1.06 -12.16 -15.87
CA TRP A 189 0.66 -11.21 -16.92
C TRP A 189 1.35 -9.85 -16.85
N GLU A 190 1.83 -9.42 -15.68
CA GLU A 190 2.46 -8.12 -15.46
C GLU A 190 3.96 -8.11 -15.74
N ASP A 191 4.68 -9.18 -15.40
CA ASP A 191 6.10 -9.26 -15.68
C ASP A 191 6.28 -9.38 -17.18
N ASN A 192 7.13 -8.50 -17.71
CA ASN A 192 7.51 -8.49 -19.10
C ASN A 192 8.98 -8.05 -19.16
N PRO A 193 9.79 -8.55 -20.11
CA PRO A 193 11.19 -8.18 -20.28
C PRO A 193 11.37 -6.76 -20.88
N VAL A 194 10.47 -5.83 -20.55
CA VAL A 194 10.39 -4.48 -21.07
C VAL A 194 10.65 -3.50 -19.92
N LEU A 195 11.57 -2.56 -20.17
CA LEU A 195 11.94 -1.54 -19.20
C LEU A 195 11.09 -0.27 -19.29
N ASP A 196 10.42 -0.05 -20.43
CA ASP A 196 9.51 1.08 -20.64
C ASP A 196 8.15 0.81 -19.97
N ALA A 197 7.70 1.74 -19.14
CA ALA A 197 6.49 1.59 -18.34
C ALA A 197 5.20 1.57 -19.18
N THR A 198 5.16 2.35 -20.27
CA THR A 198 4.00 2.43 -21.15
C THR A 198 3.86 1.14 -21.96
N GLN A 199 4.95 0.67 -22.54
CA GLN A 199 4.98 -0.61 -23.26
C GLN A 199 4.72 -1.79 -22.31
N LYS A 200 5.22 -1.75 -21.07
CA LYS A 200 4.90 -2.77 -20.04
C LYS A 200 3.40 -2.81 -19.76
N ARG A 201 2.76 -1.66 -19.59
CA ARG A 201 1.31 -1.57 -19.37
C ARG A 201 0.53 -2.13 -20.56
N GLN A 202 0.97 -1.83 -21.77
CA GLN A 202 0.35 -2.35 -22.99
C GLN A 202 0.51 -3.87 -23.08
N ASP A 203 1.72 -4.39 -22.95
CA ASP A 203 2.00 -5.83 -23.03
C ASP A 203 1.24 -6.60 -21.94
N ALA A 204 1.14 -6.06 -20.73
CA ALA A 204 0.37 -6.65 -19.64
C ALA A 204 -1.13 -6.74 -19.96
N ALA A 205 -1.73 -5.65 -20.46
CA ALA A 205 -3.14 -5.64 -20.85
C ALA A 205 -3.43 -6.62 -22.00
N GLU A 206 -2.52 -6.71 -22.98
CA GLU A 206 -2.60 -7.68 -24.06
C GLU A 206 -2.51 -9.13 -23.56
N ASN A 207 -1.64 -9.39 -22.57
CA ASN A 207 -1.57 -10.69 -21.91
C ASN A 207 -2.91 -11.00 -21.19
N CYS A 208 -3.53 -10.02 -20.53
CA CYS A 208 -4.80 -10.18 -19.84
C CYS A 208 -5.96 -10.56 -20.77
N ILE A 209 -6.10 -9.89 -21.94
CA ILE A 209 -7.14 -10.26 -22.92
C ILE A 209 -6.89 -11.66 -23.50
N ALA A 210 -5.64 -12.00 -23.83
CA ALA A 210 -5.30 -13.33 -24.33
C ALA A 210 -5.61 -14.43 -23.29
N LEU A 211 -5.20 -14.25 -22.03
CA LEU A 211 -5.51 -15.17 -20.93
C LEU A 211 -7.02 -15.27 -20.67
N SER A 212 -7.78 -14.18 -20.83
CA SER A 212 -9.24 -14.20 -20.70
C SER A 212 -9.91 -15.03 -21.80
N CYS A 213 -9.42 -14.94 -23.04
CA CYS A 213 -9.88 -15.76 -24.16
C CYS A 213 -9.53 -17.25 -23.94
N ILE A 214 -8.28 -17.53 -23.57
CA ILE A 214 -7.81 -18.89 -23.26
C ILE A 214 -8.63 -19.49 -22.10
N SER A 215 -8.95 -18.69 -21.09
CA SER A 215 -9.80 -19.09 -19.97
C SER A 215 -11.23 -19.43 -20.41
N ALA A 216 -11.81 -18.68 -21.35
CA ALA A 216 -13.14 -18.98 -21.88
C ALA A 216 -13.20 -20.32 -22.62
N LEU A 217 -12.07 -20.78 -23.17
CA LEU A 217 -11.90 -22.10 -23.80
C LEU A 217 -11.48 -23.21 -22.81
N GLY A 218 -11.53 -22.95 -21.51
CA GLY A 218 -11.13 -23.92 -20.49
C GLY A 218 -9.62 -24.05 -20.30
N GLY A 219 -8.86 -23.02 -20.66
CA GLY A 219 -7.43 -22.93 -20.39
C GLY A 219 -6.52 -23.48 -21.49
N ARG A 220 -7.06 -23.77 -22.69
CA ARG A 220 -6.36 -24.35 -23.84
C ARG A 220 -6.93 -23.86 -25.16
N TYR A 221 -6.12 -23.85 -26.21
CA TYR A 221 -6.54 -23.49 -27.57
C TYR A 221 -5.60 -24.08 -28.62
N GLU A 222 -6.06 -24.26 -29.85
CA GLU A 222 -5.27 -24.82 -30.96
C GLU A 222 -4.85 -23.76 -31.98
N GLY A 223 -5.68 -22.74 -32.17
CA GLY A 223 -5.45 -21.66 -33.13
C GLY A 223 -5.90 -20.29 -32.64
N ILE A 224 -5.36 -19.22 -33.25
CA ILE A 224 -5.78 -17.84 -32.94
C ILE A 224 -7.26 -17.60 -33.29
N ASP A 225 -7.79 -18.32 -34.28
CA ASP A 225 -9.19 -18.20 -34.68
C ASP A 225 -10.15 -18.59 -33.54
N GLU A 226 -9.82 -19.62 -32.75
CA GLU A 226 -10.59 -19.99 -31.54
C GLU A 226 -10.57 -18.88 -30.49
N LEU A 227 -9.44 -18.17 -30.34
CA LEU A 227 -9.34 -17.05 -29.40
C LEU A 227 -10.19 -15.87 -29.88
N LEU A 228 -10.24 -15.62 -31.18
CA LEU A 228 -11.10 -14.59 -31.77
C LEU A 228 -12.59 -14.91 -31.54
N GLU A 229 -13.00 -16.16 -31.72
CA GLU A 229 -14.37 -16.62 -31.42
C GLU A 229 -14.67 -16.57 -29.91
N ALA A 230 -13.71 -16.93 -29.06
CA ALA A 230 -13.87 -16.90 -27.61
C ALA A 230 -14.20 -15.49 -27.07
N GLN A 231 -13.70 -14.44 -27.74
CA GLN A 231 -14.01 -13.05 -27.41
C GLN A 231 -15.50 -12.72 -27.48
N GLU A 232 -16.27 -13.46 -28.29
CA GLU A 232 -17.72 -13.24 -28.40
C GLU A 232 -18.49 -13.65 -27.14
N SER A 233 -17.91 -14.57 -26.35
CA SER A 233 -18.47 -15.03 -25.08
C SER A 233 -18.06 -14.16 -23.88
N LEU A 234 -17.14 -13.22 -24.09
CA LEU A 234 -16.67 -12.30 -23.07
C LEU A 234 -17.57 -11.05 -23.04
N PRO A 235 -17.76 -10.42 -21.86
CA PRO A 235 -18.52 -9.18 -21.72
C PRO A 235 -17.70 -7.97 -22.22
N ILE A 236 -17.35 -7.97 -23.50
CA ILE A 236 -16.64 -6.89 -24.19
C ILE A 236 -17.42 -6.44 -25.42
N ASP A 237 -17.47 -5.13 -25.62
CA ASP A 237 -18.10 -4.56 -26.81
C ASP A 237 -17.34 -4.96 -28.07
N ALA A 238 -18.04 -5.09 -29.20
CA ALA A 238 -17.45 -5.52 -30.47
C ALA A 238 -16.28 -4.63 -30.92
N GLN A 239 -16.33 -3.33 -30.59
CA GLN A 239 -15.29 -2.35 -30.87
C GLN A 239 -14.02 -2.51 -30.01
N ASP A 240 -14.13 -3.18 -28.86
CA ASP A 240 -13.07 -3.35 -27.87
C ASP A 240 -12.41 -4.73 -27.90
N ARG A 241 -12.80 -5.55 -28.88
CA ARG A 241 -12.19 -6.86 -29.12
C ARG A 241 -10.78 -6.69 -29.67
N ALA A 242 -9.84 -7.47 -29.12
CA ALA A 242 -8.47 -7.52 -29.59
C ALA A 242 -8.39 -8.13 -31.00
N GLN A 243 -7.52 -7.55 -31.83
CA GLN A 243 -7.20 -8.09 -33.15
C GLN A 243 -6.34 -9.35 -33.05
N GLY A 244 -6.37 -10.20 -34.08
CA GLY A 244 -5.57 -11.44 -34.11
C GLY A 244 -4.06 -11.21 -34.01
N SER A 245 -3.55 -10.06 -34.44
CA SER A 245 -2.14 -9.67 -34.29
C SER A 245 -1.74 -9.43 -32.83
N VAL A 246 -2.64 -8.81 -32.05
CA VAL A 246 -2.46 -8.57 -30.61
C VAL A 246 -2.45 -9.89 -29.86
N LEU A 247 -3.45 -10.75 -30.10
CA LEU A 247 -3.53 -12.07 -29.47
C LEU A 247 -2.31 -12.92 -29.80
N ARG A 248 -1.85 -12.91 -31.06
CA ARG A 248 -0.64 -13.64 -31.47
C ARG A 248 0.61 -13.16 -30.75
N ARG A 249 0.81 -11.85 -30.60
CA ARG A 249 1.93 -11.26 -29.85
C ARG A 249 1.89 -11.66 -28.38
N ALA A 250 0.73 -11.51 -27.74
CA ALA A 250 0.53 -11.89 -26.34
C ALA A 250 0.78 -13.38 -26.09
N CYS A 251 0.20 -14.24 -26.92
CA CYS A 251 0.42 -15.69 -26.83
C CYS A 251 1.89 -16.08 -27.04
N ALA A 252 2.59 -15.44 -27.97
CA ALA A 252 4.02 -15.67 -28.18
C ALA A 252 4.85 -15.26 -26.95
N ARG A 253 4.55 -14.11 -26.32
CA ARG A 253 5.18 -13.67 -25.06
C ARG A 253 4.91 -14.67 -23.94
N LEU A 254 3.65 -15.06 -23.72
CA LEU A 254 3.25 -16.00 -22.67
C LEU A 254 3.89 -17.39 -22.86
N LEU A 255 4.07 -17.84 -24.11
CA LEU A 255 4.78 -19.08 -24.44
C LEU A 255 6.28 -18.97 -24.14
N GLN A 256 6.92 -17.87 -24.56
CA GLN A 256 8.35 -17.63 -24.28
C GLN A 256 8.63 -17.60 -22.77
N ARG A 257 7.67 -17.09 -21.99
CA ARG A 257 7.75 -17.00 -20.53
C ARG A 257 7.37 -18.29 -19.78
N GLY A 258 6.97 -19.35 -20.50
CA GLY A 258 6.58 -20.63 -19.88
C GLY A 258 5.25 -20.57 -19.11
N VAL A 259 4.43 -19.53 -19.36
CA VAL A 259 3.05 -19.46 -18.86
C VAL A 259 2.15 -20.36 -19.70
N LEU A 260 2.38 -20.36 -21.02
CA LEU A 260 1.81 -21.32 -21.95
C LEU A 260 2.83 -22.41 -22.28
N GLU A 261 2.35 -23.63 -22.41
CA GLU A 261 3.14 -24.80 -22.78
C GLU A 261 2.49 -25.50 -23.98
N GLN A 262 3.30 -26.15 -24.81
CA GLN A 262 2.82 -26.96 -25.92
C GLN A 262 2.22 -28.26 -25.38
N ARG A 263 1.03 -28.61 -25.89
CA ARG A 263 0.36 -29.84 -25.44
C ARG A 263 1.18 -31.07 -25.87
N LYS A 264 1.26 -32.05 -24.97
CA LYS A 264 1.94 -33.33 -25.24
C LYS A 264 1.16 -34.23 -26.21
N ASP A 265 -0.15 -34.02 -26.33
CA ASP A 265 -1.09 -34.95 -27.00
C ASP A 265 -1.66 -34.42 -28.34
N GLY A 266 -1.14 -33.32 -28.89
CA GLY A 266 -1.61 -32.75 -30.17
C GLY A 266 -1.12 -31.33 -30.45
N ASP A 267 -1.61 -30.74 -31.56
CA ASP A 267 -1.38 -29.34 -31.90
C ASP A 267 -2.16 -28.43 -30.92
N GLY A 268 -1.49 -27.43 -30.34
CA GLY A 268 -2.12 -26.44 -29.47
C GLY A 268 -1.35 -26.10 -28.19
N LEU A 269 -1.83 -25.07 -27.50
CA LEU A 269 -1.21 -24.46 -26.33
C LEU A 269 -2.15 -24.54 -25.12
N VAL A 270 -1.56 -24.69 -23.94
CA VAL A 270 -2.28 -24.78 -22.66
C VAL A 270 -1.60 -23.93 -21.60
N VAL A 271 -2.36 -23.37 -20.66
CA VAL A 271 -1.78 -22.75 -19.45
C VAL A 271 -1.09 -23.86 -18.63
N GLY A 272 0.23 -23.76 -18.49
CA GLY A 272 1.07 -24.82 -17.94
C GLY A 272 0.81 -25.10 -16.47
N LEU A 273 0.61 -24.04 -15.68
CA LEU A 273 0.33 -24.15 -14.25
C LEU A 273 -1.15 -24.45 -13.99
N GLN A 274 -1.46 -25.65 -13.51
CA GLN A 274 -2.83 -26.12 -13.35
C GLN A 274 -3.64 -25.27 -12.36
N ILE A 275 -3.09 -24.94 -11.18
CA ILE A 275 -3.78 -24.07 -10.21
C ILE A 275 -4.13 -22.70 -10.79
N PHE A 276 -3.24 -22.12 -11.61
CA PHE A 276 -3.48 -20.85 -12.27
C PHE A 276 -4.56 -20.97 -13.36
N ARG A 277 -4.53 -22.05 -14.15
CA ARG A 277 -5.55 -22.35 -15.15
C ARG A 277 -6.96 -22.43 -14.55
N GLU A 278 -7.09 -23.07 -13.39
CA GLU A 278 -8.38 -23.16 -12.69
C GLU A 278 -8.81 -21.81 -12.10
N TRP A 279 -7.86 -21.08 -11.51
CA TRP A 279 -8.12 -19.73 -11.01
C TRP A 279 -8.60 -18.77 -12.09
N LEU A 280 -8.01 -18.83 -13.30
CA LEU A 280 -8.46 -18.05 -14.45
C LEU A 280 -9.93 -18.34 -14.79
N GLY A 281 -10.34 -19.62 -14.76
CA GLY A 281 -11.71 -20.04 -15.04
C GLY A 281 -12.75 -19.31 -14.19
N GLU A 282 -12.43 -19.05 -12.90
CA GLU A 282 -13.34 -18.36 -11.97
C GLU A 282 -13.15 -16.83 -11.96
N ASN A 283 -11.95 -16.32 -12.26
CA ASN A 283 -11.58 -14.93 -11.97
C ASN A 283 -11.18 -14.07 -13.18
N ALA A 284 -10.80 -14.66 -14.32
CA ALA A 284 -10.26 -13.91 -15.46
C ALA A 284 -11.22 -12.81 -15.97
N ARG A 285 -12.52 -13.12 -16.03
CA ARG A 285 -13.56 -12.16 -16.45
C ARG A 285 -13.67 -10.96 -15.53
N ALA A 286 -13.53 -11.16 -14.22
CA ALA A 286 -13.70 -10.11 -13.22
C ALA A 286 -12.41 -9.34 -12.93
N GLN A 287 -11.24 -9.99 -13.07
CA GLN A 287 -9.96 -9.45 -12.62
C GLN A 287 -9.03 -9.03 -13.78
N LEU A 288 -9.00 -9.79 -14.89
CA LEU A 288 -8.07 -9.55 -16.00
C LEU A 288 -8.71 -8.70 -17.11
N LEU A 289 -9.96 -8.98 -17.45
CA LEU A 289 -10.66 -8.27 -18.51
C LEU A 289 -10.75 -6.74 -18.30
N PRO A 290 -10.98 -6.23 -17.06
CA PRO A 290 -10.97 -4.79 -16.82
C PRO A 290 -9.65 -4.12 -17.13
N ILE A 291 -8.51 -4.82 -17.01
CA ILE A 291 -7.18 -4.27 -17.32
C ILE A 291 -7.07 -3.91 -18.80
N TRP A 292 -7.59 -4.78 -19.68
CA TRP A 292 -7.68 -4.53 -21.12
C TRP A 292 -8.66 -3.39 -21.45
N CYS A 293 -9.86 -3.42 -20.87
CA CYS A 293 -10.86 -2.38 -21.11
C CYS A 293 -10.37 -0.99 -20.68
N ASN A 294 -9.73 -0.90 -19.51
CA ASN A 294 -9.16 0.35 -18.99
C ASN A 294 -8.04 0.89 -19.91
N LEU A 295 -7.23 0.02 -20.51
CA LEU A 295 -6.24 0.45 -21.49
C LEU A 295 -6.92 1.05 -22.73
N LEU A 296 -7.94 0.37 -23.28
CA LEU A 296 -8.66 0.87 -24.45
C LEU A 296 -9.46 2.14 -24.16
N GLU A 297 -10.01 2.29 -22.96
CA GLU A 297 -10.64 3.54 -22.52
C GLU A 297 -9.62 4.67 -22.41
N ALA A 298 -8.42 4.40 -21.86
CA ALA A 298 -7.33 5.37 -21.83
C ALA A 298 -6.84 5.74 -23.24
N GLU A 299 -6.73 4.78 -24.15
CA GLU A 299 -6.39 5.03 -25.55
C GLU A 299 -7.49 5.82 -26.28
N ARG A 300 -8.77 5.51 -26.05
CA ARG A 300 -9.90 6.26 -26.63
C ARG A 300 -9.98 7.67 -26.08
N ALA A 301 -9.72 7.85 -24.78
CA ALA A 301 -9.58 9.17 -24.17
C ALA A 301 -8.37 9.94 -24.71
N ALA A 302 -7.35 9.23 -25.22
CA ALA A 302 -6.19 9.82 -25.89
C ALA A 302 -6.38 10.04 -27.40
N ARG A 303 -7.36 9.39 -28.05
CA ARG A 303 -7.70 9.61 -29.48
C ARG A 303 -8.68 10.79 -29.58
N PRO A 304 -8.32 11.90 -30.26
CA PRO A 304 -9.23 13.03 -30.43
C PRO A 304 -10.46 12.64 -31.27
N GLY A 305 -11.66 13.03 -30.84
CA GLY A 305 -12.85 13.00 -31.70
C GLY A 305 -12.75 14.03 -32.83
N GLU A 306 -13.22 13.68 -34.03
CA GLU A 306 -13.11 14.45 -35.29
C GLU A 306 -13.83 15.82 -35.32
N ASP A 307 -14.29 16.40 -34.20
CA ASP A 307 -14.88 17.75 -34.16
C ASP A 307 -14.14 18.76 -33.27
N GLU A 308 -12.95 18.42 -32.74
CA GLU A 308 -12.07 19.40 -32.10
C GLU A 308 -10.69 19.40 -32.76
N LEU A 309 -10.38 20.51 -33.46
CA LEU A 309 -9.06 20.76 -34.04
C LEU A 309 -7.96 20.81 -32.94
N PRO A 310 -6.72 20.41 -33.26
CA PRO A 310 -5.82 19.76 -32.32
C PRO A 310 -4.90 20.73 -31.56
N ALA A 311 -4.52 20.35 -30.34
CA ALA A 311 -3.29 20.80 -29.71
C ALA A 311 -2.39 19.58 -29.40
N SER A 312 -1.50 19.34 -30.37
CA SER A 312 -0.28 18.51 -30.44
C SER A 312 0.23 17.74 -29.20
N GLU A 313 0.65 16.50 -29.47
CA GLU A 313 1.70 15.73 -28.79
C GLU A 313 3.04 16.48 -28.70
N ASP A 314 3.87 16.08 -27.75
CA ASP A 314 5.29 16.40 -27.59
C ASP A 314 5.68 17.87 -27.79
N THR A 315 5.62 18.62 -26.69
CA THR A 315 6.56 19.72 -26.46
C THR A 315 7.32 19.44 -25.19
N ALA A 316 8.64 19.54 -25.27
CA ALA A 316 9.49 19.69 -24.11
C ALA A 316 8.85 20.72 -23.16
N ASP A 317 8.59 20.27 -21.94
CA ASP A 317 7.83 20.96 -20.89
C ASP A 317 8.53 22.28 -20.51
N THR A 318 8.22 23.34 -21.26
CA THR A 318 8.78 24.69 -21.06
C THR A 318 7.71 25.73 -20.76
N GLY A 319 6.45 25.30 -20.52
CA GLY A 319 5.32 26.20 -20.29
C GLY A 319 4.31 25.79 -19.21
N PHE A 320 4.47 24.67 -18.51
CA PHE A 320 3.67 24.39 -17.31
C PHE A 320 4.23 25.21 -16.14
N PRO A 321 3.40 25.92 -15.33
CA PRO A 321 3.90 26.87 -14.34
C PRO A 321 4.71 26.23 -13.21
N ILE A 322 4.57 24.91 -13.00
CA ILE A 322 5.29 24.15 -11.98
C ILE A 322 6.31 23.21 -12.64
N SER A 323 7.55 23.18 -12.16
CA SER A 323 8.56 22.27 -12.70
C SER A 323 8.25 20.81 -12.37
N GLU A 324 8.66 19.88 -13.25
CA GLU A 324 8.53 18.44 -12.97
C GLU A 324 9.35 18.02 -11.74
N ASP A 325 10.49 18.68 -11.48
CA ASP A 325 11.31 18.43 -10.30
C ASP A 325 10.58 18.79 -9.00
N ASP A 326 9.88 19.93 -8.96
CA ASP A 326 9.07 20.33 -7.80
C ASP A 326 7.90 19.35 -7.57
N MET A 327 7.24 18.92 -8.65
CA MET A 327 6.19 17.90 -8.57
C MET A 327 6.73 16.55 -8.09
N LEU A 328 7.94 16.17 -8.52
CA LEU A 328 8.60 14.93 -8.11
C LEU A 328 8.92 14.92 -6.61
N ILE A 329 9.44 16.04 -6.07
CA ILE A 329 9.71 16.20 -4.63
C ILE A 329 8.44 15.97 -3.79
N VAL A 330 7.31 16.51 -4.28
CA VAL A 330 6.01 16.34 -3.62
C VAL A 330 5.51 14.90 -3.76
N ALA A 331 5.53 14.34 -4.97
CA ALA A 331 5.09 12.96 -5.27
C ALA A 331 5.79 11.90 -4.41
N GLN A 332 7.10 12.02 -4.20
CA GLN A 332 7.90 11.08 -3.39
C GLN A 332 7.41 10.94 -1.94
N ARG A 333 6.71 11.94 -1.40
CA ARG A 333 6.21 11.94 -0.02
C ARG A 333 4.81 11.33 0.11
N LEU A 334 4.15 11.05 -1.01
CA LEU A 334 2.72 10.75 -1.06
C LEU A 334 2.47 9.29 -1.41
N ILE A 335 2.41 8.43 -0.39
CA ILE A 335 1.97 7.04 -0.51
C ILE A 335 0.58 6.91 0.10
N TYR A 336 -0.45 6.91 -0.75
CA TYR A 336 -1.85 6.91 -0.33
C TYR A 336 -2.54 5.61 -0.76
N CYS A 337 -3.21 4.95 0.19
CA CYS A 337 -3.84 3.64 0.04
C CYS A 337 -2.91 2.58 -0.57
N GLY A 338 -1.63 2.60 -0.17
CA GLY A 338 -0.61 1.67 -0.66
C GLY A 338 -0.09 1.97 -2.07
N ARG A 339 -0.50 3.08 -2.70
CA ARG A 339 -0.02 3.50 -4.01
C ARG A 339 0.77 4.80 -3.89
N GLN A 340 1.97 4.82 -4.45
CA GLN A 340 2.74 6.04 -4.56
C GLN A 340 2.14 6.94 -5.64
N LYS A 341 1.97 8.23 -5.32
CA LYS A 341 1.55 9.23 -6.30
C LYS A 341 2.71 9.56 -7.24
N ASP A 342 2.39 9.73 -8.52
CA ASP A 342 3.37 10.12 -9.53
C ASP A 342 3.19 11.57 -10.03
N VAL A 343 4.17 12.07 -10.78
CA VAL A 343 4.17 13.41 -11.36
C VAL A 343 2.98 13.59 -12.33
N ALA A 344 2.59 12.54 -13.04
CA ALA A 344 1.49 12.61 -14.01
C ALA A 344 0.13 12.77 -13.31
N GLU A 345 -0.10 12.10 -12.18
CA GLU A 345 -1.29 12.25 -11.34
C GLU A 345 -1.36 13.67 -10.75
N ILE A 346 -0.25 14.20 -10.23
CA ILE A 346 -0.20 15.57 -9.70
C ILE A 346 -0.45 16.58 -10.82
N LYS A 347 0.24 16.44 -11.96
CA LYS A 347 0.09 17.32 -13.13
C LYS A 347 -1.33 17.24 -13.70
N SER A 348 -1.94 16.06 -13.74
CA SER A 348 -3.33 15.87 -14.15
C SER A 348 -4.32 16.51 -13.18
N TRP A 349 -4.07 16.43 -11.87
CA TRP A 349 -4.87 17.12 -10.86
C TRP A 349 -4.75 18.64 -10.99
N LEU A 350 -3.53 19.17 -11.14
CA LEU A 350 -3.28 20.59 -11.34
C LEU A 350 -3.90 21.14 -12.64
N ARG A 351 -3.94 20.36 -13.73
CA ARG A 351 -4.59 20.78 -14.99
C ARG A 351 -6.11 20.96 -14.89
N GLN A 352 -6.74 20.53 -13.79
CA GLN A 352 -8.16 20.79 -13.55
C GLN A 352 -8.43 22.22 -13.10
N PHE A 353 -7.39 22.98 -12.75
CA PHE A 353 -7.47 24.41 -12.47
C PHE A 353 -7.35 25.19 -13.80
N ASP A 354 -8.18 26.20 -13.97
CA ASP A 354 -8.49 26.91 -15.22
C ASP A 354 -7.45 27.95 -15.67
N ASP A 355 -6.50 28.32 -14.80
CA ASP A 355 -5.41 29.25 -15.11
C ASP A 355 -4.13 28.97 -14.29
N ASP A 356 -2.99 29.49 -14.76
CA ASP A 356 -1.66 29.26 -14.15
C ASP A 356 -1.59 29.73 -12.68
N SER A 357 -2.23 30.85 -12.35
CA SER A 357 -2.24 31.36 -10.97
C SER A 357 -2.99 30.42 -10.02
N ARG A 358 -4.09 29.82 -10.49
CA ARG A 358 -4.81 28.78 -9.73
C ARG A 358 -4.03 27.49 -9.62
N ILE A 359 -3.28 27.11 -10.66
CA ILE A 359 -2.36 25.96 -10.63
C ILE A 359 -1.28 26.18 -9.55
N GLU A 360 -0.66 27.35 -9.51
CA GLU A 360 0.35 27.70 -8.52
C GLU A 360 -0.19 27.63 -7.08
N ILE A 361 -1.38 28.19 -6.85
CA ILE A 361 -2.06 28.13 -5.54
C ILE A 361 -2.33 26.68 -5.13
N ALA A 362 -2.89 25.88 -6.04
CA ALA A 362 -3.18 24.49 -5.78
C ALA A 362 -1.91 23.69 -5.45
N PHE A 363 -0.82 23.98 -6.16
CA PHE A 363 0.47 23.36 -5.91
C PHE A 363 1.08 23.77 -4.57
N LEU A 364 1.03 25.05 -4.19
CA LEU A 364 1.51 25.51 -2.87
C LEU A 364 0.73 24.85 -1.71
N LEU A 365 -0.58 24.70 -1.85
CA LEU A 365 -1.41 23.98 -0.89
C LEU A 365 -1.05 22.50 -0.82
N LEU A 366 -0.85 21.86 -1.98
CA LEU A 366 -0.43 20.47 -2.07
C LEU A 366 0.96 20.26 -1.45
N GLN A 367 1.91 21.14 -1.74
CA GLN A 367 3.26 21.10 -1.20
C GLN A 367 3.24 21.24 0.32
N ARG A 368 2.43 22.18 0.86
CA ARG A 368 2.27 22.32 2.31
C ARG A 368 1.68 21.07 2.96
N MET A 369 0.63 20.51 2.35
CA MET A 369 0.01 19.27 2.81
C MET A 369 1.03 18.13 2.79
N ALA A 370 1.79 17.96 1.71
CA ALA A 370 2.79 16.91 1.58
C ALA A 370 3.97 17.07 2.56
N ASP A 371 4.37 18.30 2.88
CA ASP A 371 5.48 18.59 3.79
C ASP A 371 5.12 18.40 5.27
N LYS A 372 3.96 18.87 5.69
CA LYS A 372 3.61 18.94 7.11
C LYS A 372 2.33 18.20 7.49
N GLY A 373 1.46 17.96 6.52
CA GLY A 373 0.10 17.49 6.72
C GLY A 373 -0.18 16.04 6.33
N PHE A 374 0.76 15.39 5.65
CA PHE A 374 0.63 14.01 5.21
C PHE A 374 1.13 13.05 6.29
N ILE A 375 0.20 12.36 6.93
CA ILE A 375 0.48 11.41 8.01
C ILE A 375 0.66 10.02 7.41
N ASN A 376 1.93 9.63 7.21
CA ASN A 376 2.29 8.29 6.78
C ASN A 376 2.10 7.24 7.90
N GLU A 377 2.16 5.96 7.52
CA GLU A 377 1.97 4.84 8.45
C GLU A 377 2.98 4.86 9.61
N GLY A 378 4.24 5.21 9.34
CA GLY A 378 5.29 5.32 10.36
C GLY A 378 4.99 6.42 11.39
N MET A 379 4.61 7.61 10.94
CA MET A 379 4.22 8.74 11.82
C MET A 379 3.00 8.38 12.67
N ARG A 380 2.00 7.72 12.06
CA ARG A 380 0.83 7.20 12.79
C ARG A 380 1.28 6.20 13.86
N GLY A 381 2.17 5.27 13.54
CA GLY A 381 2.73 4.30 14.48
C GLY A 381 3.41 4.96 15.69
N VAL A 382 4.24 5.98 15.46
CA VAL A 382 4.90 6.76 16.53
C VAL A 382 3.88 7.46 17.42
N GLN A 383 2.84 8.09 16.84
CA GLN A 383 1.81 8.73 17.65
C GLN A 383 0.94 7.74 18.42
N LEU A 384 0.73 6.54 17.89
CA LEU A 384 -0.01 5.48 18.58
C LEU A 384 0.77 5.02 19.82
N GLU A 385 2.08 4.83 19.70
CA GLU A 385 2.97 4.53 20.83
C GLU A 385 2.96 5.66 21.86
N LYS A 386 2.96 6.93 21.43
CA LYS A 386 2.84 8.08 22.33
C LYS A 386 1.53 8.05 23.11
N VAL A 387 0.39 7.76 22.46
CA VAL A 387 -0.90 7.62 23.14
C VAL A 387 -0.88 6.45 24.13
N GLU A 388 -0.30 5.31 23.76
CA GLU A 388 -0.10 4.17 24.67
C GLU A 388 0.66 4.61 25.93
N GLN A 389 1.79 5.31 25.78
CA GLN A 389 2.57 5.81 26.92
C GLN A 389 1.79 6.82 27.75
N MET A 390 0.99 7.69 27.14
CA MET A 390 0.15 8.65 27.85
C MET A 390 -0.91 7.94 28.70
N ILE A 391 -1.57 6.90 28.17
CA ILE A 391 -2.54 6.09 28.91
C ILE A 391 -1.88 5.39 30.09
N LEU A 392 -0.70 4.78 29.87
CA LEU A 392 0.02 4.05 30.91
C LEU A 392 0.54 4.98 32.00
N ALA A 393 1.11 6.12 31.63
CA ALA A 393 1.62 7.12 32.57
C ALA A 393 0.51 7.79 33.37
N ARG A 394 -0.69 7.96 32.77
CA ARG A 394 -1.84 8.56 33.46
C ARG A 394 -2.20 7.81 34.75
N ARG A 395 -1.99 6.50 34.78
CA ARG A 395 -2.26 5.70 35.98
C ARG A 395 -1.52 6.22 37.22
N ASN A 396 -0.31 6.73 37.07
CA ASN A 396 0.50 7.23 38.19
C ASN A 396 -0.16 8.40 38.93
N GLY A 397 -1.03 9.16 38.25
CA GLY A 397 -1.77 10.29 38.83
C GLY A 397 -3.22 9.97 39.20
N VAL A 398 -3.69 8.73 39.02
CA VAL A 398 -5.10 8.36 39.17
C VAL A 398 -5.23 7.16 40.10
N GLY A 399 -6.05 7.30 41.15
CA GLY A 399 -6.32 6.22 42.07
C GLY A 399 -5.09 5.81 42.90
N HIS A 400 -4.89 4.51 43.07
CA HIS A 400 -3.74 3.95 43.78
C HIS A 400 -2.45 3.89 42.95
N GLY A 401 -2.44 4.34 41.70
CA GLY A 401 -1.22 4.33 40.89
C GLY A 401 -0.80 2.98 40.31
N ILE A 402 -1.56 1.89 40.54
CA ILE A 402 -1.13 0.52 40.20
C ILE A 402 -2.11 -0.17 39.26
N TRP A 403 -1.63 -0.82 38.21
CA TRP A 403 -2.48 -1.66 37.35
C TRP A 403 -2.80 -3.00 38.01
N LYS A 404 -4.08 -3.36 38.10
CA LYS A 404 -4.52 -4.68 38.57
C LYS A 404 -4.54 -5.65 37.39
N ILE A 405 -3.71 -6.68 37.43
CA ILE A 405 -3.61 -7.66 36.34
C ILE A 405 -4.45 -8.90 36.65
N VAL A 406 -5.39 -9.23 35.77
CA VAL A 406 -6.21 -10.45 35.83
C VAL A 406 -6.16 -11.13 34.46
N LYS A 407 -5.76 -12.41 34.42
CA LYS A 407 -5.59 -13.17 33.15
C LYS A 407 -4.75 -12.41 32.11
N GLY A 408 -3.67 -11.76 32.54
CA GLY A 408 -2.77 -11.01 31.67
C GLY A 408 -3.31 -9.67 31.17
N ARG A 409 -4.46 -9.20 31.66
CA ARG A 409 -5.06 -7.91 31.26
C ARG A 409 -5.16 -6.96 32.44
N ARG A 410 -5.08 -5.65 32.17
CA ARG A 410 -5.29 -4.56 33.11
C ARG A 410 -6.79 -4.45 33.44
N ASP A 411 -7.25 -5.25 34.40
CA ASP A 411 -8.65 -5.41 34.81
C ASP A 411 -9.32 -4.07 35.14
N ASN A 412 -8.57 -3.17 35.75
CA ASN A 412 -9.02 -1.82 36.13
C ASN A 412 -8.77 -0.76 35.04
N LEU A 413 -8.66 -1.17 33.77
CA LEU A 413 -8.61 -0.29 32.61
C LEU A 413 -9.70 -0.65 31.60
N ALA A 414 -10.49 0.34 31.20
CA ALA A 414 -11.32 0.27 30.01
C ALA A 414 -10.84 1.25 28.94
N ILE A 415 -10.78 0.78 27.70
CA ILE A 415 -10.62 1.64 26.51
C ILE A 415 -11.98 1.79 25.84
N GLY A 416 -12.39 3.02 25.61
CA GLY A 416 -13.62 3.38 24.91
C GLY A 416 -13.35 4.19 23.65
N TYR A 417 -14.28 4.14 22.70
CA TYR A 417 -14.29 5.01 21.53
C TYR A 417 -15.72 5.53 21.29
N LEU A 418 -15.86 6.72 20.71
CA LEU A 418 -17.13 7.44 20.63
C LEU A 418 -17.89 7.25 19.31
N ASP A 419 -17.20 6.75 18.28
CA ASP A 419 -17.72 6.60 16.93
C ASP A 419 -18.19 5.16 16.61
N ALA A 420 -18.74 4.93 15.42
CA ALA A 420 -19.20 3.60 15.01
C ALA A 420 -18.05 2.58 14.84
N GLU A 421 -18.34 1.28 14.98
CA GLU A 421 -17.29 0.23 14.95
C GLU A 421 -16.46 0.20 13.66
N HIS A 422 -17.01 0.61 12.52
CA HIS A 422 -16.30 0.60 11.24
C HIS A 422 -15.45 1.86 11.00
N LYS A 423 -15.44 2.83 11.92
CA LYS A 423 -14.71 4.09 11.77
C LYS A 423 -13.32 4.05 12.39
N SER A 424 -12.51 5.06 12.07
CA SER A 424 -11.10 5.16 12.41
C SER A 424 -10.79 5.10 13.91
N GLY A 425 -11.56 5.78 14.76
CA GLY A 425 -11.41 5.72 16.23
C GLY A 425 -11.59 4.32 16.81
N ALA A 426 -12.49 3.50 16.25
CA ALA A 426 -12.66 2.10 16.65
C ALA A 426 -11.45 1.24 16.24
N THR A 427 -10.88 1.50 15.07
CA THR A 427 -9.65 0.84 14.60
C THR A 427 -8.48 1.15 15.53
N MET A 428 -8.27 2.41 15.91
CA MET A 428 -7.27 2.81 16.90
C MET A 428 -7.48 2.09 18.25
N ALA A 429 -8.72 2.01 18.75
CA ALA A 429 -9.01 1.32 20.01
C ALA A 429 -8.64 -0.18 19.95
N ARG A 430 -8.85 -0.85 18.81
CA ARG A 430 -8.44 -2.25 18.61
C ARG A 430 -6.92 -2.42 18.62
N GLU A 431 -6.20 -1.50 17.98
CA GLU A 431 -4.72 -1.53 17.99
C GLU A 431 -4.17 -1.27 19.40
N LEU A 432 -4.77 -0.36 20.16
CA LEU A 432 -4.39 -0.15 21.56
C LEU A 432 -4.78 -1.33 22.46
N LYS A 433 -5.85 -2.07 22.13
CA LYS A 433 -6.25 -3.25 22.90
C LYS A 433 -5.18 -4.33 22.91
N SER A 434 -4.48 -4.57 21.79
CA SER A 434 -3.40 -5.57 21.71
C SER A 434 -2.13 -5.11 22.43
N ARG A 435 -1.88 -3.80 22.49
CA ARG A 435 -0.68 -3.20 23.12
C ARG A 435 -0.85 -3.00 24.64
N VAL A 436 -1.94 -2.34 25.03
CA VAL A 436 -2.22 -1.94 26.42
C VAL A 436 -2.95 -3.04 27.20
N LEU A 437 -3.53 -4.04 26.52
CA LEU A 437 -4.22 -5.18 27.15
C LEU A 437 -5.24 -4.76 28.23
N PRO A 438 -6.19 -3.86 27.92
CA PRO A 438 -7.20 -3.42 28.89
C PRO A 438 -8.16 -4.56 29.27
N GLY A 439 -8.74 -4.48 30.46
CA GLY A 439 -9.78 -5.39 30.93
C GLY A 439 -11.04 -5.33 30.07
N LYS A 440 -11.36 -4.14 29.55
CA LYS A 440 -12.49 -3.89 28.65
C LYS A 440 -12.10 -2.98 27.48
N CYS A 441 -12.59 -3.28 26.28
CA CYS A 441 -12.44 -2.43 25.10
C CYS A 441 -13.70 -2.53 24.24
N VAL A 442 -14.53 -1.49 24.22
CA VAL A 442 -15.87 -1.45 23.60
C VAL A 442 -16.27 -0.01 23.25
N PRO A 443 -17.35 0.22 22.47
CA PRO A 443 -17.92 1.55 22.32
C PRO A 443 -18.22 2.19 23.68
N ALA A 444 -17.99 3.50 23.82
CA ALA A 444 -18.14 4.19 25.11
C ALA A 444 -19.57 4.10 25.65
N ALA A 445 -20.58 4.06 24.77
CA ALA A 445 -21.98 3.87 25.15
C ALA A 445 -22.23 2.58 25.96
N GLU A 446 -21.40 1.55 25.79
CA GLU A 446 -21.52 0.26 26.48
C GLU A 446 -20.72 0.20 27.80
N LEU A 447 -19.89 1.20 28.09
CA LEU A 447 -19.07 1.22 29.29
C LEU A 447 -19.88 1.49 30.57
N GLY A 448 -21.10 2.00 30.48
CA GLY A 448 -21.89 2.42 31.65
C GLY A 448 -22.16 1.30 32.66
N GLN A 449 -22.37 0.05 32.23
CA GLN A 449 -22.51 -1.08 33.17
C GLN A 449 -21.18 -1.45 33.80
N TRP A 450 -20.10 -1.49 33.00
CA TRP A 450 -18.76 -1.81 33.48
C TRP A 450 -18.27 -0.79 34.51
N MET A 451 -18.47 0.51 34.25
CA MET A 451 -18.09 1.58 35.16
C MET A 451 -18.77 1.43 36.52
N ARG A 452 -20.08 1.11 36.54
CA ARG A 452 -20.86 0.89 37.76
C ARG A 452 -20.35 -0.30 38.57
N THR A 453 -20.02 -1.41 37.92
CA THR A 453 -19.48 -2.59 38.63
C THR A 453 -18.05 -2.40 39.13
N HIS A 454 -17.32 -1.41 38.59
CA HIS A 454 -15.92 -1.14 38.94
C HIS A 454 -15.73 0.18 39.73
N LEU A 455 -16.80 0.76 40.30
CA LEU A 455 -16.74 1.99 41.09
C LEU A 455 -15.72 1.93 42.24
N GLU A 456 -15.72 0.81 42.98
CA GLU A 456 -14.81 0.56 44.10
C GLU A 456 -13.52 -0.16 43.69
N ALA A 457 -13.38 -0.51 42.41
CA ALA A 457 -12.25 -1.29 41.89
C ALA A 457 -11.09 -0.42 41.38
N ASP A 458 -11.11 0.87 41.71
CA ASP A 458 -10.10 1.85 41.30
C ASP A 458 -9.81 1.83 39.78
N ALA A 459 -10.91 1.79 39.01
CA ALA A 459 -10.89 1.64 37.57
C ALA A 459 -10.73 2.98 36.83
N MET A 460 -10.01 2.93 35.71
CA MET A 460 -9.79 4.07 34.82
C MET A 460 -10.44 3.81 33.45
N VAL A 461 -11.02 4.85 32.86
CA VAL A 461 -11.59 4.85 31.51
C VAL A 461 -10.77 5.77 30.62
N ALA A 462 -10.20 5.22 29.56
CA ALA A 462 -9.51 5.97 28.51
C ALA A 462 -10.38 5.99 27.25
N ILE A 463 -10.86 7.17 26.86
CA ILE A 463 -11.53 7.38 25.58
C ILE A 463 -10.48 7.73 24.53
N VAL A 464 -10.49 7.06 23.38
CA VAL A 464 -9.47 7.23 22.35
C VAL A 464 -10.08 7.60 21.01
N ASP A 465 -9.37 8.44 20.25
CA ASP A 465 -9.70 8.75 18.86
C ASP A 465 -8.44 9.14 18.06
N ASP A 466 -8.46 8.93 16.75
CA ASP A 466 -7.28 9.14 15.91
C ASP A 466 -7.14 10.61 15.47
N PHE A 467 -8.24 11.29 15.16
CA PHE A 467 -8.21 12.69 14.72
C PHE A 467 -9.39 13.50 15.24
N SER A 468 -9.13 14.73 15.69
CA SER A 468 -10.18 15.70 16.05
C SER A 468 -9.91 17.10 15.50
N GLY A 469 -10.70 17.50 14.50
CA GLY A 469 -10.65 18.84 13.90
C GLY A 469 -11.36 19.90 14.73
N THR A 470 -12.69 19.99 14.60
CA THR A 470 -13.54 20.96 15.34
C THR A 470 -13.88 20.48 16.76
N GLY A 471 -13.80 19.17 17.01
CA GLY A 471 -14.25 18.55 18.25
C GLY A 471 -15.76 18.28 18.35
N GLU A 472 -16.57 18.65 17.35
CA GLU A 472 -18.03 18.52 17.44
C GLU A 472 -18.50 17.06 17.60
N THR A 473 -17.93 16.14 16.81
CA THR A 473 -18.21 14.70 16.90
C THR A 473 -17.83 14.16 18.29
N MET A 474 -16.67 14.55 18.80
CA MET A 474 -16.20 14.14 20.12
C MET A 474 -17.11 14.67 21.24
N LEU A 475 -17.50 15.95 21.19
CA LEU A 475 -18.42 16.54 22.16
C LEU A 475 -19.77 15.83 22.16
N LYS A 476 -20.35 15.59 20.97
CA LYS A 476 -21.60 14.86 20.83
C LYS A 476 -21.49 13.44 21.39
N GLY A 477 -20.37 12.76 21.15
CA GLY A 477 -20.07 11.45 21.71
C GLY A 477 -19.96 11.47 23.24
N LEU A 478 -19.19 12.40 23.80
CA LEU A 478 -18.99 12.55 25.25
C LEU A 478 -20.30 12.89 25.97
N ARG A 479 -21.15 13.75 25.41
CA ARG A 479 -22.49 14.04 25.96
C ARG A 479 -23.34 12.78 26.04
N LYS A 480 -23.38 12.00 24.96
CA LYS A 480 -24.10 10.72 24.93
C LYS A 480 -23.53 9.72 25.93
N PHE A 481 -22.21 9.65 26.03
CA PHE A 481 -21.53 8.78 26.97
C PHE A 481 -21.85 9.15 28.42
N LYS A 482 -21.73 10.44 28.78
CA LYS A 482 -22.14 10.98 30.09
C LYS A 482 -23.59 10.65 30.43
N ALA A 483 -24.49 10.82 29.47
CA ALA A 483 -25.90 10.48 29.64
C ALA A 483 -26.12 8.97 29.88
N ALA A 484 -25.43 8.10 29.13
CA ALA A 484 -25.54 6.64 29.25
C ALA A 484 -24.98 6.09 30.57
N VAL A 485 -23.92 6.71 31.10
CA VAL A 485 -23.28 6.34 32.38
C VAL A 485 -24.12 6.79 33.59
N GLY A 486 -24.85 7.90 33.45
CA GLY A 486 -25.61 8.52 34.53
C GLY A 486 -24.77 9.46 35.40
N ALA A 487 -25.41 10.51 35.94
CA ALA A 487 -24.74 11.63 36.60
C ALA A 487 -23.92 11.22 37.83
N GLU A 488 -24.41 10.27 38.64
CA GLU A 488 -23.73 9.81 39.85
C GLU A 488 -22.41 9.09 39.52
N THR A 489 -22.47 8.05 38.69
CA THR A 489 -21.28 7.28 38.26
C THR A 489 -20.29 8.19 37.54
N TRP A 490 -20.78 9.07 36.64
CA TRP A 490 -19.94 10.02 35.93
C TRP A 490 -19.23 10.98 36.89
N GLY A 491 -19.99 11.59 37.82
CA GLY A 491 -19.46 12.56 38.78
C GLY A 491 -18.35 11.97 39.63
N ARG A 492 -18.48 10.69 40.03
CA ARG A 492 -17.43 10.01 40.79
C ARG A 492 -16.17 9.76 39.97
N TYR A 493 -16.31 9.21 38.75
CA TYR A 493 -15.15 8.97 37.90
C TYR A 493 -14.45 10.27 37.47
N ALA A 494 -15.21 11.31 37.09
CA ALA A 494 -14.66 12.60 36.68
C ALA A 494 -14.01 13.33 37.88
N GLY A 495 -14.70 13.40 39.02
CA GLY A 495 -14.17 14.05 40.23
C GLY A 495 -12.91 13.38 40.79
N GLU A 496 -12.71 12.09 40.54
CA GLU A 496 -11.50 11.34 40.91
C GLU A 496 -10.46 11.29 39.76
N GLY A 497 -10.68 11.99 38.64
CA GLY A 497 -9.76 12.04 37.50
C GLY A 497 -9.60 10.71 36.75
N ARG A 498 -10.55 9.79 36.90
CA ARG A 498 -10.55 8.41 36.37
C ARG A 498 -11.08 8.28 34.94
N ILE A 499 -11.58 9.36 34.34
CA ILE A 499 -11.88 9.41 32.91
C ILE A 499 -10.88 10.35 32.26
N ALA A 500 -10.32 9.94 31.12
CA ALA A 500 -9.49 10.80 30.29
C ALA A 500 -9.73 10.52 28.81
N VAL A 501 -9.54 11.53 27.97
CA VAL A 501 -9.62 11.48 26.52
C VAL A 501 -8.22 11.61 25.94
N PHE A 502 -7.86 10.71 25.02
CA PHE A 502 -6.55 10.66 24.37
C PHE A 502 -6.73 10.66 22.85
N ILE A 503 -6.19 11.66 22.17
CA ILE A 503 -6.36 11.85 20.72
C ILE A 503 -4.99 11.80 20.04
N MET A 504 -4.81 11.04 18.96
CA MET A 504 -3.51 11.02 18.27
C MET A 504 -3.18 12.40 17.68
N PHE A 505 -4.11 12.97 16.92
CA PHE A 505 -3.94 14.25 16.25
C PHE A 505 -5.11 15.19 16.49
N SER A 506 -4.86 16.44 16.84
CA SER A 506 -5.95 17.42 17.04
C SER A 506 -5.57 18.83 16.64
N PHE A 507 -6.59 19.64 16.34
CA PHE A 507 -6.44 21.09 16.31
C PHE A 507 -6.77 21.69 17.70
N PRO A 508 -6.24 22.88 18.03
CA PRO A 508 -6.43 23.51 19.34
C PRO A 508 -7.90 23.74 19.71
N GLU A 509 -8.76 24.05 18.74
CA GLU A 509 -10.18 24.33 18.96
C GLU A 509 -10.94 23.10 19.46
N ALA A 510 -10.63 21.90 18.95
CA ALA A 510 -11.21 20.67 19.47
C ALA A 510 -10.89 20.51 20.96
N LEU A 511 -9.62 20.68 21.34
CA LEU A 511 -9.18 20.56 22.73
C LEU A 511 -9.83 21.63 23.62
N GLY A 512 -9.86 22.88 23.14
CA GLY A 512 -10.48 24.00 23.85
C GLY A 512 -11.98 23.78 24.08
N ALA A 513 -12.70 23.36 23.05
CA ALA A 513 -14.14 23.11 23.13
C ALA A 513 -14.46 21.96 24.10
N MET A 514 -13.69 20.85 24.05
CA MET A 514 -13.90 19.74 24.97
C MET A 514 -13.53 20.10 26.42
N ARG A 515 -12.44 20.84 26.65
CA ARG A 515 -12.04 21.29 28.00
C ARG A 515 -13.04 22.29 28.59
N CYS A 516 -13.65 23.12 27.75
CA CYS A 516 -14.67 24.06 28.18
C CYS A 516 -15.95 23.34 28.66
N GLU A 517 -16.37 22.28 27.98
CA GLU A 517 -17.60 21.56 28.32
C GLU A 517 -17.41 20.46 29.37
N PHE A 518 -16.23 19.84 29.39
CA PHE A 518 -15.87 18.76 30.31
C PHE A 518 -14.61 19.14 31.11
N PRO A 519 -14.67 20.17 31.99
CA PRO A 519 -13.51 20.66 32.74
C PRO A 519 -12.96 19.64 33.75
N ASP A 520 -13.81 18.72 34.21
CA ASP A 520 -13.46 17.68 35.20
C ASP A 520 -12.85 16.42 34.56
N ILE A 521 -12.57 16.44 33.26
CA ILE A 521 -11.97 15.32 32.53
C ILE A 521 -10.68 15.79 31.88
N ASP A 522 -9.65 14.96 32.00
CA ASP A 522 -8.37 15.23 31.37
C ASP A 522 -8.42 14.92 29.88
N ILE A 523 -7.98 15.90 29.09
CA ILE A 523 -8.02 15.81 27.62
C ILE A 523 -6.62 16.06 27.09
N HIS A 524 -6.09 15.03 26.46
CA HIS A 524 -4.73 15.01 25.95
C HIS A 524 -4.72 14.67 24.46
N SER A 525 -3.75 15.25 23.76
CA SER A 525 -3.43 14.87 22.39
C SER A 525 -1.94 14.59 22.24
N ALA A 526 -1.60 13.56 21.48
CA ALA A 526 -0.22 13.21 21.19
C ALA A 526 0.44 14.28 20.30
N THR A 527 -0.28 14.79 19.31
CA THR A 527 0.14 15.89 18.44
C THR A 527 -0.97 16.92 18.30
N VAL A 528 -0.65 18.19 18.58
CA VAL A 528 -1.53 19.33 18.31
C VAL A 528 -0.99 20.06 17.10
N PHE A 529 -1.80 20.16 16.05
CA PHE A 529 -1.46 20.88 14.84
C PHE A 529 -1.51 22.40 15.08
N GLY A 530 -0.60 23.14 14.45
CA GLY A 530 -0.67 24.59 14.42
C GLY A 530 -1.37 25.12 13.17
N ASP A 531 -1.39 26.44 13.06
CA ASP A 531 -2.05 27.15 11.95
C ASP A 531 -1.34 26.96 10.61
N GLU A 532 -0.11 26.41 10.60
CA GLU A 532 0.64 26.03 9.41
C GLU A 532 -0.04 24.99 8.51
N LEU A 533 -1.06 24.30 9.04
CA LEU A 533 -1.89 23.32 8.34
C LEU A 533 -3.29 23.84 7.98
N ARG A 534 -3.49 25.16 7.99
CA ARG A 534 -4.70 25.81 7.49
C ARG A 534 -4.42 26.49 6.16
N SER A 535 -5.25 26.20 5.17
CA SER A 535 -5.01 26.59 3.78
C SER A 535 -4.85 28.09 3.58
N CYS A 536 -5.66 28.90 4.25
CA CYS A 536 -5.71 30.36 4.02
C CYS A 536 -5.54 31.16 5.31
N ASN A 537 -4.86 30.59 6.31
CA ASN A 537 -4.54 31.31 7.54
C ASN A 537 -3.30 32.19 7.33
N ASP A 538 -3.27 33.37 7.94
CA ASP A 538 -2.17 34.33 7.85
C ASP A 538 -0.87 33.82 8.46
N GLN A 539 -0.96 33.02 9.52
CA GLN A 539 0.17 32.37 10.17
C GLN A 539 0.64 31.10 9.43
N ALA A 540 -0.08 30.68 8.39
CA ALA A 540 0.32 29.50 7.63
C ALA A 540 1.60 29.73 6.83
N GLY A 541 1.88 30.96 6.38
CA GLY A 541 3.06 31.26 5.57
C GLY A 541 3.11 30.44 4.27
N ILE A 542 1.95 30.16 3.67
CA ILE A 542 1.82 29.52 2.35
C ILE A 542 1.89 30.58 1.25
N PHE A 543 1.23 31.72 1.47
CA PHE A 543 1.14 32.82 0.52
C PHE A 543 1.96 34.03 1.00
N PRO A 544 2.83 34.61 0.14
CA PRO A 544 3.63 35.79 0.43
C PRO A 544 2.83 37.04 0.82
N THR A 545 1.69 37.28 0.19
CA THR A 545 0.89 38.50 0.34
C THR A 545 -0.53 38.22 0.81
N GLU A 546 -1.18 39.22 1.42
CA GLU A 546 -2.58 39.14 1.81
C GLU A 546 -3.52 39.01 0.61
N ASP A 547 -3.21 39.69 -0.49
CA ASP A 547 -4.00 39.63 -1.73
C ASP A 547 -3.95 38.23 -2.36
N GLU A 548 -2.78 37.59 -2.42
CA GLU A 548 -2.65 36.20 -2.89
C GLU A 548 -3.40 35.22 -1.99
N ARG A 549 -3.34 35.42 -0.67
CA ARG A 549 -4.08 34.60 0.30
C ARG A 549 -5.59 34.75 0.12
N ALA A 550 -6.08 35.97 -0.06
CA ALA A 550 -7.49 36.25 -0.31
C ALA A 550 -7.96 35.62 -1.62
N PHE A 551 -7.17 35.76 -2.68
CA PHE A 551 -7.45 35.12 -3.96
C PHE A 551 -7.46 33.59 -3.86
N ALA A 552 -6.48 32.99 -3.16
CA ALA A 552 -6.45 31.56 -2.92
C ALA A 552 -7.68 31.08 -2.14
N GLN A 553 -8.11 31.84 -1.14
CA GLN A 553 -9.33 31.55 -0.37
C GLN A 553 -10.57 31.56 -1.26
N ASP A 554 -10.70 32.53 -2.16
CA ASP A 554 -11.81 32.61 -3.11
C ASP A 554 -11.80 31.40 -4.06
N VAL A 555 -10.64 31.02 -4.58
CA VAL A 555 -10.47 29.86 -5.48
C VAL A 555 -10.90 28.56 -4.79
N VAL A 556 -10.35 28.24 -3.62
CA VAL A 556 -10.69 27.00 -2.92
C VAL A 556 -12.14 27.00 -2.42
N GLN A 557 -12.70 28.17 -2.09
CA GLN A 557 -14.09 28.29 -1.69
C GLN A 557 -15.03 28.12 -2.89
N GLN A 558 -14.71 28.67 -4.06
CA GLN A 558 -15.49 28.50 -5.28
C GLN A 558 -15.58 27.03 -5.67
N ILE A 559 -14.43 26.38 -5.87
CA ILE A 559 -14.35 24.96 -6.23
C ILE A 559 -15.02 24.10 -5.15
N GLY A 560 -14.75 24.41 -3.88
CA GLY A 560 -15.35 23.73 -2.74
C GLY A 560 -16.88 23.81 -2.67
N ARG A 561 -17.49 24.94 -3.10
CA ARG A 561 -18.97 25.08 -3.15
C ARG A 561 -19.60 24.16 -4.18
N GLU A 562 -18.91 23.90 -5.28
CA GLU A 562 -19.40 22.99 -6.32
C GLU A 562 -19.20 21.52 -5.92
N LEU A 563 -18.09 21.20 -5.25
CA LEU A 563 -17.80 19.83 -4.78
C LEU A 563 -18.61 19.44 -3.54
N VAL A 564 -18.62 20.29 -2.51
CA VAL A 564 -19.25 20.03 -1.21
C VAL A 564 -19.96 21.30 -0.73
N PRO A 565 -21.18 21.60 -1.23
CA PRO A 565 -21.88 22.87 -0.95
C PRO A 565 -22.09 23.15 0.55
N SER A 566 -22.25 22.10 1.36
CA SER A 566 -22.47 22.21 2.80
C SER A 566 -21.20 22.56 3.60
N SER A 567 -20.01 22.38 3.03
CA SER A 567 -18.72 22.56 3.71
C SER A 567 -17.61 22.81 2.68
N PRO A 568 -17.62 23.97 2.00
CA PRO A 568 -16.73 24.24 0.87
C PRO A 568 -15.24 24.30 1.26
N LEU A 569 -14.93 24.65 2.51
CA LEU A 569 -13.57 24.65 3.07
C LEU A 569 -13.31 23.45 3.99
N GLY A 570 -14.10 22.38 3.84
CA GLY A 570 -14.13 21.28 4.79
C GLY A 570 -15.00 21.59 6.01
N HIS A 571 -15.29 20.56 6.79
CA HIS A 571 -16.13 20.65 7.97
C HIS A 571 -15.58 21.66 8.98
N GLY A 572 -16.45 22.52 9.51
CA GLY A 572 -16.06 23.63 10.39
C GLY A 572 -15.36 24.80 9.68
N ALA A 573 -15.33 24.80 8.35
CA ALA A 573 -14.60 25.78 7.54
C ALA A 573 -13.11 25.91 7.93
N MET A 574 -12.51 24.80 8.38
CA MET A 574 -11.15 24.80 8.89
C MET A 574 -10.09 25.01 7.81
N GLY A 575 -10.41 24.65 6.56
CA GLY A 575 -9.44 24.65 5.47
C GLY A 575 -8.24 23.76 5.78
N ALA A 576 -8.45 22.62 6.45
CA ALA A 576 -7.33 21.82 6.91
C ALA A 576 -6.55 21.23 5.74
N LEU A 577 -5.23 21.13 5.89
CA LEU A 577 -4.31 20.50 4.96
C LEU A 577 -3.76 19.22 5.59
N VAL A 578 -4.65 18.31 6.02
CA VAL A 578 -4.26 17.06 6.70
C VAL A 578 -4.77 15.85 5.92
N ILE A 579 -3.92 14.88 5.64
CA ILE A 579 -4.28 13.63 4.95
C ILE A 579 -3.59 12.47 5.65
N PHE A 580 -4.30 11.37 5.88
CA PHE A 580 -3.71 10.13 6.36
C PHE A 580 -3.41 9.20 5.19
N HIS A 581 -2.40 8.34 5.34
CA HIS A 581 -2.01 7.39 4.29
C HIS A 581 -3.14 6.47 3.80
N ASN A 582 -4.23 6.31 4.55
CA ASN A 582 -5.35 5.42 4.22
C ASN A 582 -6.72 6.13 4.20
N THR A 583 -6.81 7.42 4.53
CA THR A 583 -8.07 8.15 4.56
C THR A 583 -7.87 9.67 4.59
N VAL A 584 -8.92 10.44 4.31
CA VAL A 584 -8.88 11.90 4.37
C VAL A 584 -9.92 12.42 5.37
N PRO A 585 -9.54 13.21 6.40
CA PRO A 585 -10.49 13.83 7.33
C PRO A 585 -11.45 14.81 6.64
N ASN A 586 -12.71 14.88 7.06
CA ASN A 586 -13.73 15.80 6.51
C ASN A 586 -13.47 17.29 6.77
N ASN A 587 -12.54 17.62 7.66
CA ASN A 587 -12.04 18.98 7.84
C ASN A 587 -11.09 19.42 6.72
N THR A 588 -10.54 18.48 5.95
CA THR A 588 -9.60 18.75 4.86
C THR A 588 -10.29 19.36 3.65
N LEU A 589 -9.61 20.27 2.95
CA LEU A 589 -10.15 20.93 1.76
C LEU A 589 -10.73 19.91 0.75
N PRO A 590 -11.99 20.10 0.28
CA PRO A 590 -12.65 19.19 -0.66
C PRO A 590 -11.90 18.97 -1.97
N ILE A 591 -11.15 19.96 -2.45
CA ILE A 591 -10.39 19.90 -3.71
C ILE A 591 -9.43 18.69 -3.77
N PHE A 592 -9.00 18.19 -2.61
CA PHE A 592 -8.08 17.06 -2.49
C PHE A 592 -8.77 15.70 -2.54
N TRP A 593 -10.03 15.57 -2.13
CA TRP A 593 -10.63 14.27 -1.84
C TRP A 593 -12.04 14.03 -2.40
N SER A 594 -12.79 15.10 -2.68
CA SER A 594 -14.16 14.99 -3.17
C SER A 594 -14.15 14.88 -4.69
N GLY A 595 -14.73 13.81 -5.23
CA GLY A 595 -15.12 13.76 -6.63
C GLY A 595 -16.41 14.55 -6.85
N GLY A 596 -16.64 15.02 -8.07
CA GLY A 596 -17.83 15.78 -8.42
C GLY A 596 -17.71 16.42 -9.79
N SER A 597 -18.39 17.53 -9.98
CA SER A 597 -18.24 18.38 -11.17
C SER A 597 -17.96 19.82 -10.73
N VAL A 598 -17.04 20.49 -11.43
CA VAL A 598 -16.68 21.89 -11.24
C VAL A 598 -16.76 22.56 -12.61
N GLN A 599 -17.52 23.64 -12.73
CA GLN A 599 -17.82 24.30 -14.00
C GLN A 599 -18.31 23.31 -15.08
N GLU A 600 -19.21 22.41 -14.69
CA GLU A 600 -19.76 21.33 -15.55
C GLU A 600 -18.73 20.29 -16.05
N ARG A 601 -17.47 20.38 -15.61
CA ARG A 601 -16.41 19.40 -15.92
C ARG A 601 -16.24 18.39 -14.78
N PRO A 602 -15.99 17.10 -15.05
CA PRO A 602 -15.70 16.12 -14.01
C PRO A 602 -14.44 16.51 -13.21
N TRP A 603 -14.58 16.57 -11.89
CA TRP A 603 -13.47 16.79 -10.95
C TRP A 603 -12.98 15.47 -10.38
N LYS A 604 -11.69 15.16 -10.62
CA LYS A 604 -10.99 13.98 -10.14
C LYS A 604 -10.05 14.37 -9.00
N PRO A 605 -10.35 14.02 -7.73
CA PRO A 605 -9.51 14.37 -6.60
C PRO A 605 -8.21 13.57 -6.60
N LEU A 606 -7.14 14.15 -6.07
CA LEU A 606 -5.85 13.47 -5.93
C LEU A 606 -5.89 12.35 -4.88
N PHE A 607 -6.70 12.51 -3.82
CA PHE A 607 -6.84 11.59 -2.69
C PHE A 607 -8.30 11.19 -2.47
N PRO A 608 -8.91 10.41 -3.39
CA PRO A 608 -10.30 9.99 -3.22
C PRO A 608 -10.49 9.25 -1.90
N ARG A 609 -11.59 9.49 -1.20
CA ARG A 609 -11.92 8.75 0.01
C ARG A 609 -12.29 7.31 -0.33
N PRO A 610 -11.76 6.32 0.43
CA PRO A 610 -12.15 4.92 0.29
C PRO A 610 -13.62 4.67 0.58
#